data_AF-A0A485AVF4-F1
#
_entry.id   AF-A0A485AVF4-F1
#
_cell.length_a   1.000
_cell.length_b   1.000
_cell.length_c   1.000
_cell.angle_alpha   90.00
_cell.angle_beta   90.00
_cell.angle_gamma   90.00
#
_symmetry.space_group_name_H-M   'P 1'
#
loop_
_entity.id
_entity.type
_entity.pdbx_description
1 polymer ?
#
loop_
_entity_poly.entity_id
_entity_poly.type
_entity_poly.pdbx_seq_one_letter_code
_entity_poly.pdbx_strand_id
1 'polypeptide(L)'
;MDKKLKIAEIASRTGMSASTVSRVLAGKANTSEKARRAVLTCARDMGVLEGIAAGRMLLNSLVVFAPQRAFDERSDIYYYRVIQSIHHALAAHEVRLRTCALEENDSDANQFLARMNEPETEAAILLGIDDPHIHDLAVDLAKPCVLINCRDEAMRLSSIAPDHRLIGQFAAQYLFDMGHRAVLNVMCLRRYTMDLRLAGIKEAWRMRNLHFTDGRDLLTVASFSARDSEERVGEWLDARRVNRCQRHFWSAEILWSPGR
;
A
#
# COMPACT_ATOMS: atom_id res chain seq x y z
N MET A 1 17.95 26.06 21.98
CA MET A 1 17.26 26.26 23.27
C MET A 1 17.00 24.90 23.89
N ASP A 2 17.49 24.67 25.10
CA ASP A 2 17.65 23.33 25.66
C ASP A 2 16.33 22.67 26.08
N LYS A 3 16.18 21.35 25.91
CA LYS A 3 14.91 20.62 26.14
C LYS A 3 14.44 20.70 27.60
N LYS A 4 15.39 20.80 28.53
CA LYS A 4 15.14 20.99 29.97
C LYS A 4 14.55 22.37 30.29
N LEU A 5 15.00 23.42 29.60
CA LEU A 5 14.49 24.78 29.77
C LEU A 5 13.01 24.89 29.38
N LYS A 6 12.61 24.24 28.27
CA LYS A 6 11.21 24.22 27.82
C LYS A 6 10.26 23.53 28.81
N ILE A 7 10.69 22.45 29.47
CA ILE A 7 9.88 21.74 30.47
C ILE A 7 9.67 22.58 31.73
N ALA A 8 10.74 23.22 32.23
CA ALA A 8 10.67 24.08 33.41
C ALA A 8 9.75 25.28 33.18
N GLU A 9 9.76 25.85 31.98
CA GLU A 9 8.96 27.01 31.64
C GLU A 9 7.47 26.67 31.48
N ILE A 10 7.14 25.53 30.84
CA ILE A 10 5.75 25.04 30.78
C ILE A 10 5.23 24.69 32.18
N ALA A 11 6.07 24.11 33.03
CA ALA A 11 5.73 23.82 34.43
C ALA A 11 5.36 25.10 35.20
N SER A 12 6.15 26.16 35.03
CA SER A 12 5.88 27.46 35.65
C SER A 12 4.55 28.08 35.17
N ARG A 13 4.27 28.06 33.86
CA ARG A 13 3.05 28.65 33.29
C ARG A 13 1.77 27.88 33.59
N THR A 14 1.87 26.56 33.74
CA THR A 14 0.71 25.69 34.02
C THR A 14 0.50 25.41 35.51
N GLY A 15 1.44 25.81 36.37
CA GLY A 15 1.44 25.50 37.81
C GLY A 15 1.65 24.00 38.11
N MET A 16 2.15 23.22 37.15
CA MET A 16 2.37 21.78 37.28
C MET A 16 3.82 21.45 37.58
N SER A 17 4.06 20.29 38.18
CA SER A 17 5.43 19.82 38.37
C SER A 17 6.10 19.46 37.04
N ALA A 18 7.41 19.68 36.93
CA ALA A 18 8.20 19.32 35.75
C ALA A 18 8.06 17.82 35.38
N SER A 19 7.87 16.95 36.38
CA SER A 19 7.60 15.53 36.16
C SER A 19 6.24 15.28 35.51
N THR A 20 5.21 16.06 35.87
CA THR A 20 3.87 15.98 35.26
C THR A 20 3.90 16.52 33.83
N VAL A 21 4.54 17.67 33.60
CA VAL A 21 4.73 18.23 32.25
C VAL A 21 5.49 17.24 31.36
N SER A 22 6.58 16.66 31.87
CA SER A 22 7.35 15.64 31.15
C SER A 22 6.49 14.42 30.80
N ARG A 23 5.67 13.91 31.72
CA ARG A 23 4.74 12.79 31.46
C ARG A 23 3.68 13.13 30.42
N VAL A 24 3.10 14.33 30.47
CA VAL A 24 2.12 14.78 29.47
C VAL A 24 2.75 14.92 28.10
N LEU A 25 3.90 15.61 28.00
CA LEU A 25 4.64 15.75 26.74
C LEU A 25 5.16 14.39 26.23
N ALA A 26 5.43 13.45 27.14
CA ALA A 26 5.78 12.07 26.83
C ALA A 26 4.55 11.16 26.59
N GLY A 27 3.32 11.68 26.61
CA GLY A 27 2.10 10.94 26.26
C GLY A 27 1.72 9.81 27.22
N LYS A 28 2.19 9.82 28.47
CA LYS A 28 1.92 8.72 29.42
C LYS A 28 0.46 8.74 29.93
N ALA A 29 -0.15 7.56 30.04
CA ALA A 29 -1.56 7.37 30.43
C ALA A 29 -1.91 7.84 31.87
N ASN A 30 -0.92 8.00 32.75
CA ASN A 30 -1.13 8.33 34.17
C ASN A 30 -1.30 9.83 34.43
N THR A 31 -1.96 10.56 33.54
CA THR A 31 -2.16 12.01 33.68
C THR A 31 -3.61 12.39 33.42
N SER A 32 -4.19 13.23 34.30
CA SER A 32 -5.58 13.63 34.17
C SER A 32 -5.81 14.42 32.88
N GLU A 33 -7.01 14.29 32.29
CA GLU A 33 -7.34 14.96 31.03
C GLU A 33 -7.27 16.50 31.16
N LYS A 34 -7.58 17.03 32.34
CA LYS A 34 -7.39 18.45 32.68
C LYS A 34 -5.92 18.87 32.61
N ALA A 35 -5.02 18.05 33.17
CA ALA A 35 -3.59 18.32 33.14
C ALA A 35 -3.01 18.19 31.73
N ARG A 36 -3.45 17.16 31.00
CA ARG A 36 -3.09 16.93 29.61
C ARG A 36 -3.45 18.12 28.73
N ARG A 37 -4.68 18.62 28.84
CA ARG A 37 -5.16 19.77 28.06
C ARG A 37 -4.38 21.05 28.37
N ALA A 38 -4.19 21.38 29.65
CA ALA A 38 -3.48 22.60 30.05
C ALA A 38 -2.02 22.62 29.58
N VAL A 39 -1.31 21.50 29.73
CA VAL A 39 0.09 21.39 29.29
C VAL A 39 0.21 21.40 27.78
N LEU A 40 -0.67 20.72 27.04
CA LEU A 40 -0.64 20.72 25.58
C LEU A 40 -1.00 22.09 24.99
N THR A 41 -1.96 22.82 25.56
CA THR A 41 -2.26 24.19 25.12
C THR A 41 -1.06 25.10 25.32
N CYS A 42 -0.48 25.12 26.53
CA CYS A 42 0.70 25.94 26.83
C CYS A 42 1.90 25.59 25.94
N ALA A 43 2.13 24.29 25.66
CA ALA A 43 3.22 23.85 24.79
C ALA A 43 3.00 24.26 23.32
N ARG A 44 1.73 24.40 22.88
CA ARG A 44 1.34 24.90 21.56
C ARG A 44 1.66 26.38 21.44
N ASP A 45 1.22 27.18 22.40
CA ASP A 45 1.43 28.62 22.43
C ASP A 45 2.92 29.02 22.47
N MET A 46 3.76 28.14 23.04
CA MET A 46 5.21 28.35 23.12
C MET A 46 5.99 27.83 21.89
N GLY A 47 5.32 27.34 20.84
CA GLY A 47 5.96 26.72 19.67
C GLY A 47 6.75 25.44 20.01
N VAL A 48 6.55 24.89 21.21
CA VAL A 48 7.19 23.63 21.64
C VAL A 48 6.55 22.46 20.93
N LEU A 49 5.24 22.55 20.66
CA LEU A 49 4.52 21.55 19.88
C LEU A 49 4.80 21.64 18.38
N GLU A 50 5.36 22.70 17.81
CA GLU A 50 5.73 22.71 16.38
C GLU A 50 6.88 21.74 16.08
N GLY A 51 7.79 21.53 17.05
CA GLY A 51 8.80 20.48 17.00
C GLY A 51 8.31 19.09 17.46
N ILE A 52 7.10 18.97 18.03
CA ILE A 52 6.51 17.71 18.51
C ILE A 52 5.43 17.20 17.55
N ALA A 53 4.69 18.09 16.90
CA ALA A 53 3.71 17.82 15.84
C ALA A 53 4.39 17.29 14.58
N ALA A 54 5.65 17.65 14.35
CA ALA A 54 6.50 17.06 13.32
C ALA A 54 7.25 15.79 13.79
N GLY A 55 7.16 15.40 15.07
CA GLY A 55 8.09 14.43 15.66
C GLY A 55 7.48 13.15 16.24
N ARG A 56 6.25 13.18 16.77
CA ARG A 56 5.72 12.01 17.49
C ARG A 56 4.34 11.61 17.01
N MET A 57 4.28 10.51 16.25
CA MET A 57 3.02 9.80 16.00
C MET A 57 2.39 9.42 17.33
N LEU A 58 1.06 9.54 17.44
CA LEU A 58 0.27 9.10 18.61
C LEU A 58 0.11 7.56 18.66
N LEU A 59 0.97 6.86 17.92
CA LEU A 59 0.96 5.42 17.72
C LEU A 59 2.34 4.90 18.15
N ASN A 60 2.39 3.88 19.00
CA ASN A 60 3.65 3.24 19.41
C ASN A 60 3.89 1.91 18.67
N SER A 61 2.87 1.32 18.05
CA SER A 61 2.98 -0.01 17.46
C SER A 61 1.97 -0.23 16.34
N LEU A 62 2.50 -0.66 15.20
CA LEU A 62 1.77 -0.88 13.96
C LEU A 62 1.99 -2.31 13.47
N VAL A 63 0.93 -2.98 13.03
CA VAL A 63 1.03 -4.27 12.33
C VAL A 63 0.71 -4.08 10.85
N VAL A 64 1.59 -4.55 9.96
CA VAL A 64 1.28 -4.67 8.53
C VAL A 64 0.92 -6.12 8.24
N PHE A 65 -0.30 -6.33 7.75
CA PHE A 65 -0.73 -7.60 7.18
C PHE A 65 -0.54 -7.56 5.66
N ALA A 66 0.12 -8.57 5.11
CA ALA A 66 0.35 -8.65 3.66
C ALA A 66 0.48 -10.13 3.21
N PRO A 67 0.29 -10.42 1.91
CA PRO A 67 0.61 -11.73 1.34
C PRO A 67 2.03 -12.18 1.68
N GLN A 68 2.25 -13.47 1.91
CA GLN A 68 3.59 -14.00 2.25
C GLN A 68 4.67 -13.56 1.25
N ARG A 69 4.31 -13.50 -0.04
CA ARG A 69 5.18 -13.03 -1.15
C ARG A 69 5.63 -11.57 -1.02
N ALA A 70 4.90 -10.73 -0.27
CA ALA A 70 5.24 -9.32 -0.05
C ALA A 70 6.52 -9.12 0.79
N PHE A 71 6.91 -10.12 1.59
CA PHE A 71 8.07 -10.04 2.48
C PHE A 71 9.39 -10.45 1.82
N ASP A 72 9.36 -10.81 0.53
CA ASP A 72 10.53 -11.17 -0.26
C ASP A 72 10.58 -10.34 -1.55
N GLU A 73 11.65 -9.55 -1.71
CA GLU A 73 11.90 -8.69 -2.87
C GLU A 73 11.84 -9.47 -4.20
N ARG A 74 12.26 -10.74 -4.20
CA ARG A 74 12.26 -11.58 -5.41
C ARG A 74 10.88 -12.11 -5.77
N SER A 75 9.98 -12.19 -4.80
CA SER A 75 8.64 -12.75 -4.96
C SER A 75 7.60 -11.68 -5.27
N ASP A 76 7.65 -10.53 -4.58
CA ASP A 76 6.86 -9.34 -4.91
C ASP A 76 7.59 -8.06 -4.47
N ILE A 77 8.39 -7.54 -5.40
CA ILE A 77 9.08 -6.26 -5.24
C ILE A 77 8.15 -5.06 -5.02
N TYR A 78 6.92 -5.06 -5.56
CA TYR A 78 6.00 -3.94 -5.38
C TYR A 78 5.60 -3.82 -3.91
N TYR A 79 5.07 -4.90 -3.32
CA TYR A 79 4.69 -4.88 -1.91
C TYR A 79 5.90 -4.82 -0.98
N TYR A 80 7.01 -5.46 -1.34
CA TYR A 80 8.25 -5.35 -0.59
C TYR A 80 8.69 -3.88 -0.47
N ARG A 81 8.71 -3.12 -1.57
CA ARG A 81 9.08 -1.69 -1.56
C ARG A 81 8.09 -0.84 -0.76
N VAL A 82 6.79 -1.17 -0.76
CA VAL A 82 5.80 -0.50 0.09
C VAL A 82 6.12 -0.74 1.57
N ILE A 83 6.41 -1.98 1.97
CA ILE A 83 6.79 -2.31 3.36
C ILE A 83 8.08 -1.59 3.76
N GLN A 84 9.11 -1.56 2.89
CA GLN A 84 10.34 -0.80 3.16
C GLN A 84 10.07 0.70 3.29
N SER A 85 9.14 1.26 2.52
CA SER A 85 8.77 2.66 2.60
C SER A 85 8.03 2.98 3.90
N ILE A 86 7.15 2.08 4.37
CA ILE A 86 6.51 2.18 5.69
C ILE A 86 7.59 2.16 6.78
N HIS A 87 8.52 1.21 6.72
CA HIS A 87 9.62 1.12 7.68
C HIS A 87 10.48 2.40 7.68
N HIS A 88 10.81 2.93 6.50
CA HIS A 88 11.57 4.17 6.37
C HIS A 88 10.81 5.39 6.93
N ALA A 89 9.52 5.51 6.64
CA ALA A 89 8.68 6.58 7.18
C ALA A 89 8.59 6.52 8.72
N LEU A 90 8.61 5.33 9.29
CA LEU A 90 8.60 5.14 10.75
C LEU A 90 9.98 5.29 11.40
N ALA A 91 11.09 5.34 10.64
CA ALA A 91 12.45 5.32 11.20
C ALA A 91 12.78 6.54 12.09
N ALA A 92 12.16 7.70 11.81
CA ALA A 92 12.30 8.90 12.62
C ALA A 92 11.35 8.92 13.85
N HIS A 93 10.51 7.91 14.00
CA HIS A 93 9.48 7.82 15.03
C HIS A 93 9.71 6.61 15.94
N GLU A 94 9.30 6.70 17.20
CA GLU A 94 9.37 5.59 18.18
C GLU A 94 8.23 4.58 17.97
N VAL A 95 7.97 4.17 16.72
CA VAL A 95 6.89 3.23 16.37
C VAL A 95 7.48 1.86 16.08
N ARG A 96 7.06 0.84 16.83
CA ARG A 96 7.39 -0.55 16.56
C ARG A 96 6.58 -1.06 15.37
N LEU A 97 7.24 -1.35 14.26
CA LEU A 97 6.63 -2.03 13.12
C LEU A 97 6.71 -3.55 13.30
N ARG A 98 5.57 -4.22 13.20
CA ARG A 98 5.45 -5.68 13.11
C ARG A 98 4.80 -6.05 11.79
N THR A 99 5.10 -7.25 11.31
CA THR A 99 4.51 -7.79 10.08
C THR A 99 3.84 -9.13 10.35
N CYS A 100 2.74 -9.40 9.67
CA CYS A 100 2.06 -10.69 9.69
C CYS A 100 1.69 -11.08 8.26
N ALA A 101 1.98 -12.32 7.89
CA ALA A 101 1.48 -12.85 6.64
C ALA A 101 -0.03 -13.14 6.75
N LEU A 102 -0.77 -12.82 5.70
CA LEU A 102 -2.15 -13.24 5.46
C LEU A 102 -2.34 -13.43 3.95
N GLU A 103 -3.16 -14.38 3.54
CA GLU A 103 -3.44 -14.59 2.12
C GLU A 103 -4.28 -13.47 1.52
N GLU A 104 -4.14 -13.22 0.22
CA GLU A 104 -4.86 -12.15 -0.49
C GLU A 104 -6.38 -12.30 -0.37
N ASN A 105 -6.85 -13.54 -0.44
CA ASN A 105 -8.23 -13.98 -0.26
C ASN A 105 -8.21 -15.21 0.67
N ASP A 106 -9.36 -15.59 1.24
CA ASP A 106 -9.49 -16.72 2.14
C ASP A 106 -8.47 -16.67 3.30
N SER A 107 -8.30 -15.47 3.86
CA SER A 107 -7.36 -15.19 4.94
C SER A 107 -7.70 -15.97 6.22
N ASP A 108 -6.66 -16.32 6.99
CA ASP A 108 -6.86 -16.88 8.34
C ASP A 108 -7.36 -15.79 9.30
N ALA A 109 -8.68 -15.72 9.47
CA ALA A 109 -9.35 -14.80 10.37
C ALA A 109 -8.88 -14.94 11.83
N ASN A 110 -8.56 -16.16 12.29
CA ASN A 110 -8.07 -16.37 13.66
C ASN A 110 -6.68 -15.76 13.83
N GLN A 111 -5.82 -15.89 12.82
CA GLN A 111 -4.50 -15.26 12.82
C GLN A 111 -4.62 -13.73 12.82
N PHE A 112 -5.50 -13.17 11.99
CA PHE A 112 -5.77 -11.73 11.98
C PHE A 112 -6.24 -11.23 13.36
N LEU A 113 -7.26 -11.88 13.94
CA LEU A 113 -7.81 -11.53 15.25
C LEU A 113 -6.78 -11.68 16.37
N ALA A 114 -5.98 -12.75 16.36
CA ALA A 114 -4.95 -12.97 17.36
C ALA A 114 -3.95 -11.81 17.39
N ARG A 115 -3.46 -11.40 16.21
CA ARG A 115 -2.53 -10.26 16.08
C ARG A 115 -3.18 -8.93 16.44
N MET A 116 -4.42 -8.72 16.02
CA MET A 116 -5.15 -7.49 16.33
C MET A 116 -5.46 -7.36 17.82
N ASN A 117 -5.72 -8.46 18.53
CA ASN A 117 -6.03 -8.45 19.95
C ASN A 117 -4.79 -8.44 20.87
N GLU A 118 -3.57 -8.54 20.32
CA GLU A 118 -2.36 -8.31 21.11
C GLU A 118 -2.43 -6.92 21.80
N PRO A 119 -2.12 -6.81 23.10
CA PRO A 119 -2.25 -5.55 23.84
C PRO A 119 -1.43 -4.40 23.26
N GLU A 120 -0.33 -4.74 22.58
CA GLU A 120 0.58 -3.79 21.93
C GLU A 120 0.08 -3.36 20.53
N THR A 121 -0.91 -4.02 19.92
CA THR A 121 -1.41 -3.64 18.60
C THR A 121 -2.33 -2.43 18.71
N GLU A 122 -1.84 -1.26 18.33
CA GLU A 122 -2.61 -0.01 18.37
C GLU A 122 -3.23 0.34 17.01
N ALA A 123 -2.64 -0.10 15.90
CA ALA A 123 -3.17 0.10 14.54
C ALA A 123 -2.70 -1.01 13.58
N ALA A 124 -3.37 -1.08 12.42
CA ALA A 124 -3.01 -1.99 11.35
C ALA A 124 -3.00 -1.34 9.96
N ILE A 125 -2.19 -1.92 9.07
CA ILE A 125 -2.29 -1.72 7.62
C ILE A 125 -2.60 -3.07 6.99
N LEU A 126 -3.63 -3.12 6.15
CA LEU A 126 -3.90 -4.25 5.28
C LEU A 126 -3.33 -3.93 3.90
N LEU A 127 -2.23 -4.59 3.52
CA LEU A 127 -1.53 -4.37 2.27
C LEU A 127 -1.88 -5.49 1.28
N GLY A 128 -2.73 -5.20 0.31
CA GLY A 128 -3.09 -6.17 -0.73
C GLY A 128 -3.93 -7.34 -0.26
N ILE A 129 -4.65 -7.18 0.85
CA ILE A 129 -5.61 -8.16 1.35
C ILE A 129 -6.98 -7.75 0.81
N ASP A 130 -7.51 -8.53 -0.13
CA ASP A 130 -8.78 -8.30 -0.83
C ASP A 130 -9.94 -9.11 -0.21
N ASP A 131 -9.74 -9.67 1.00
CA ASP A 131 -10.73 -10.46 1.72
C ASP A 131 -11.77 -9.58 2.47
N PRO A 132 -13.05 -9.59 2.08
CA PRO A 132 -14.09 -8.78 2.72
C PRO A 132 -14.35 -9.17 4.18
N HIS A 133 -14.15 -10.45 4.55
CA HIS A 133 -14.36 -10.91 5.92
C HIS A 133 -13.32 -10.29 6.86
N ILE A 134 -12.06 -10.18 6.41
CA ILE A 134 -11.01 -9.48 7.17
C ILE A 134 -11.33 -7.98 7.29
N HIS A 135 -11.90 -7.36 6.25
CA HIS A 135 -12.31 -5.95 6.31
C HIS A 135 -13.43 -5.73 7.33
N ASP A 136 -14.43 -6.63 7.37
CA ASP A 136 -15.50 -6.59 8.37
C ASP A 136 -14.94 -6.70 9.79
N LEU A 137 -14.04 -7.66 10.04
CA LEU A 137 -13.39 -7.81 11.35
C LEU A 137 -12.55 -6.57 11.72
N ALA A 138 -11.86 -5.97 10.77
CA ALA A 138 -11.08 -4.74 11.01
C ALA A 138 -11.98 -3.56 11.41
N VAL A 139 -13.18 -3.46 10.83
CA VAL A 139 -14.19 -2.46 11.24
C VAL A 139 -14.69 -2.75 12.64
N ASP A 140 -15.07 -3.99 12.95
CA ASP A 140 -15.66 -4.39 14.23
C ASP A 140 -14.70 -4.20 15.42
N LEU A 141 -13.41 -4.41 15.21
CA LEU A 141 -12.38 -4.22 16.25
C LEU A 141 -12.16 -2.75 16.65
N ALA A 142 -12.62 -1.80 15.84
CA ALA A 142 -12.53 -0.36 16.08
C ALA A 142 -11.11 0.17 16.40
N LYS A 143 -10.06 -0.55 15.96
CA LYS A 143 -8.68 -0.06 15.96
C LYS A 143 -8.40 0.64 14.62
N PRO A 144 -7.61 1.73 14.59
CA PRO A 144 -7.22 2.38 13.34
C PRO A 144 -6.66 1.37 12.33
N CYS A 145 -7.30 1.30 11.16
CA CYS A 145 -6.92 0.39 10.08
C CYS A 145 -6.95 1.14 8.75
N VAL A 146 -5.90 1.00 7.95
CA VAL A 146 -5.79 1.58 6.61
C VAL A 146 -5.51 0.48 5.59
N LEU A 147 -6.19 0.55 4.47
CA LEU A 147 -6.00 -0.35 3.33
C LEU A 147 -4.97 0.27 2.37
N ILE A 148 -4.04 -0.54 1.88
CA ILE A 148 -3.13 -0.15 0.79
C ILE A 148 -3.29 -1.15 -0.35
N ASN A 149 -3.61 -0.63 -1.54
CA ASN A 149 -3.77 -1.41 -2.76
C ASN A 149 -4.84 -2.52 -2.67
N CYS A 150 -5.81 -2.32 -1.80
CA CYS A 150 -7.06 -3.07 -1.65
C CYS A 150 -8.19 -2.08 -1.29
N ARG A 151 -9.45 -2.51 -1.36
CA ARG A 151 -10.61 -1.65 -1.08
C ARG A 151 -11.63 -2.38 -0.23
N ASP A 152 -12.23 -1.66 0.71
CA ASP A 152 -13.48 -2.05 1.36
C ASP A 152 -14.62 -1.50 0.50
N GLU A 153 -15.45 -2.37 -0.05
CA GLU A 153 -16.54 -1.96 -0.96
C GLU A 153 -17.60 -1.13 -0.24
N ALA A 154 -17.74 -1.29 1.08
CA ALA A 154 -18.63 -0.48 1.89
C ALA A 154 -18.02 0.88 2.30
N MET A 155 -16.78 1.17 1.90
CA MET A 155 -16.08 2.44 2.15
C MET A 155 -16.00 2.83 3.64
N ARG A 156 -15.93 1.85 4.55
CA ARG A 156 -15.82 2.05 6.00
C ARG A 156 -14.36 2.21 6.44
N LEU A 157 -13.44 1.56 5.71
CA LEU A 157 -12.00 1.67 5.94
C LEU A 157 -11.35 2.65 4.95
N SER A 158 -10.45 3.49 5.45
CA SER A 158 -9.67 4.39 4.61
C SER A 158 -8.73 3.57 3.71
N SER A 159 -8.69 3.89 2.42
CA SER A 159 -7.87 3.18 1.44
C SER A 159 -6.96 4.11 0.65
N ILE A 160 -5.77 3.61 0.33
CA ILE A 160 -4.80 4.27 -0.52
C ILE A 160 -4.46 3.28 -1.64
N ALA A 161 -4.78 3.64 -2.88
CA ALA A 161 -4.46 2.82 -4.03
C ALA A 161 -4.09 3.70 -5.23
N PRO A 162 -3.19 3.24 -6.11
CA PRO A 162 -2.99 3.89 -7.40
C PRO A 162 -4.26 3.82 -8.25
N ASP A 163 -4.44 4.78 -9.16
CA ASP A 163 -5.46 4.67 -10.20
C ASP A 163 -5.02 3.63 -11.23
N HIS A 164 -5.41 2.37 -10.99
CA HIS A 164 -5.07 1.26 -11.86
C HIS A 164 -5.63 1.39 -13.27
N ARG A 165 -6.79 2.02 -13.44
CA ARG A 165 -7.36 2.23 -14.77
C ARG A 165 -6.51 3.23 -15.54
N LEU A 166 -6.15 4.35 -14.91
CA LEU A 166 -5.29 5.34 -15.54
C LEU A 166 -3.89 4.79 -15.84
N ILE A 167 -3.33 3.94 -14.97
CA ILE A 167 -2.06 3.24 -15.24
C ILE A 167 -2.14 2.45 -16.53
N GLY A 168 -3.18 1.62 -16.71
CA GLY A 168 -3.35 0.80 -17.91
C GLY A 168 -3.54 1.66 -19.17
N GLN A 169 -4.37 2.69 -19.07
CA GLN A 169 -4.63 3.63 -20.16
C GLN A 169 -3.35 4.36 -20.59
N PHE A 170 -2.63 4.94 -19.63
CA PHE A 170 -1.42 5.72 -19.88
C PHE A 170 -0.34 4.86 -20.53
N ALA A 171 -0.12 3.64 -20.03
CA ALA A 171 0.89 2.74 -20.56
C ALA A 171 0.60 2.32 -22.02
N ALA A 172 -0.66 2.00 -22.33
CA ALA A 172 -1.09 1.70 -23.69
C ALA A 172 -1.00 2.92 -24.64
N GLN A 173 -1.46 4.08 -24.16
CA GLN A 173 -1.43 5.32 -24.93
C GLN A 173 0.00 5.72 -25.30
N TYR A 174 0.95 5.59 -24.36
CA TYR A 174 2.36 5.86 -24.59
C TYR A 174 2.92 5.04 -25.78
N LEU A 175 2.60 3.75 -25.86
CA LEU A 175 3.02 2.92 -27.00
C LEU A 175 2.38 3.37 -28.33
N PHE A 176 1.11 3.77 -28.30
CA PHE A 176 0.45 4.28 -29.50
C PHE A 176 0.98 5.63 -29.97
N ASP A 177 1.35 6.50 -29.03
CA ASP A 177 2.02 7.78 -29.27
C ASP A 177 3.38 7.56 -29.95
N MET A 178 4.12 6.51 -29.56
CA MET A 178 5.37 6.10 -30.22
C MET A 178 5.16 5.43 -31.59
N GLY A 179 3.91 5.22 -32.03
CA GLY A 179 3.60 4.69 -33.36
C GLY A 179 3.36 3.17 -33.39
N HIS A 180 3.43 2.47 -32.25
CA HIS A 180 3.07 1.06 -32.21
C HIS A 180 1.58 0.88 -32.55
N ARG A 181 1.27 -0.24 -33.22
CA ARG A 181 -0.10 -0.60 -33.63
C ARG A 181 -0.49 -2.02 -33.22
N ALA A 182 0.50 -2.83 -32.88
CA ALA A 182 0.33 -4.19 -32.42
C ALA A 182 1.05 -4.32 -31.07
N VAL A 183 0.27 -4.47 -30.01
CA VAL A 183 0.77 -4.51 -28.63
C VAL A 183 0.17 -5.75 -27.96
N LEU A 184 1.03 -6.56 -27.35
CA LEU A 184 0.61 -7.69 -26.53
C LEU A 184 0.65 -7.29 -25.06
N ASN A 185 -0.47 -7.47 -24.37
CA ASN A 185 -0.58 -7.22 -22.94
C ASN A 185 -0.44 -8.56 -22.21
N VAL A 186 0.56 -8.69 -21.34
CA VAL A 186 0.76 -9.89 -20.52
C VAL A 186 0.27 -9.59 -19.12
N MET A 187 -0.78 -10.28 -18.66
CA MET A 187 -1.48 -9.90 -17.43
C MET A 187 -1.87 -11.10 -16.58
N CYS A 188 -1.74 -10.95 -15.26
CA CYS A 188 -2.31 -11.86 -14.27
C CYS A 188 -3.64 -11.26 -13.78
N LEU A 189 -4.78 -11.77 -14.26
CA LEU A 189 -6.11 -11.24 -13.96
C LEU A 189 -6.74 -11.91 -12.72
N ARG A 190 -5.98 -11.94 -11.62
CA ARG A 190 -6.41 -12.57 -10.36
C ARG A 190 -6.98 -11.59 -9.34
N ARG A 191 -6.88 -10.29 -9.61
CA ARG A 191 -7.25 -9.22 -8.68
C ARG A 191 -7.98 -8.11 -9.43
N TYR A 192 -8.95 -7.48 -8.79
CA TYR A 192 -9.72 -6.38 -9.37
C TYR A 192 -8.83 -5.23 -9.87
N THR A 193 -7.68 -5.01 -9.22
CA THR A 193 -6.69 -4.01 -9.63
C THR A 193 -6.15 -4.26 -11.04
N MET A 194 -6.00 -5.53 -11.42
CA MET A 194 -5.52 -5.93 -12.75
C MET A 194 -6.63 -5.85 -13.79
N ASP A 195 -7.88 -6.12 -13.40
CA ASP A 195 -9.04 -5.89 -14.26
C ASP A 195 -9.21 -4.40 -14.60
N LEU A 196 -8.99 -3.52 -13.61
CA LEU A 196 -9.00 -2.07 -13.85
C LEU A 196 -7.90 -1.64 -14.83
N ARG A 197 -6.68 -2.19 -14.71
CA ARG A 197 -5.61 -1.93 -15.68
C ARG A 197 -6.00 -2.40 -17.08
N LEU A 198 -6.59 -3.59 -17.20
CA LEU A 198 -7.04 -4.11 -18.49
C LEU A 198 -8.15 -3.22 -19.09
N ALA A 199 -9.08 -2.73 -18.27
CA ALA A 199 -10.10 -1.79 -18.70
C ALA A 199 -9.49 -0.49 -19.24
N GLY A 200 -8.46 0.05 -18.57
CA GLY A 200 -7.71 1.21 -19.04
C GLY A 200 -6.99 0.97 -20.37
N ILE A 201 -6.37 -0.20 -20.52
CA ILE A 201 -5.72 -0.63 -21.78
C ILE A 201 -6.76 -0.68 -22.90
N LYS A 202 -7.89 -1.38 -22.71
CA LYS A 202 -8.97 -1.48 -23.71
C LYS A 202 -9.53 -0.12 -24.09
N GLU A 203 -9.60 0.80 -23.14
CA GLU A 203 -10.01 2.18 -23.37
C GLU A 203 -9.03 2.95 -24.28
N ALA A 204 -7.72 2.79 -24.10
CA ALA A 204 -6.72 3.40 -24.99
C ALA A 204 -6.83 2.88 -26.44
N TRP A 205 -7.17 1.61 -26.66
CA TRP A 205 -7.47 1.07 -27.99
C TRP A 205 -8.64 1.82 -28.62
N ARG A 206 -9.74 1.96 -27.87
CA ARG A 206 -10.95 2.66 -28.31
C ARG A 206 -10.65 4.10 -28.70
N MET A 207 -9.85 4.82 -27.91
CA MET A 207 -9.46 6.21 -28.20
C MET A 207 -8.64 6.36 -29.49
N ARG A 208 -7.95 5.30 -29.92
CA ARG A 208 -7.20 5.25 -31.18
C ARG A 208 -7.98 4.66 -32.35
N ASN A 209 -9.28 4.40 -32.17
CA ASN A 209 -10.13 3.68 -33.12
C ASN A 209 -9.55 2.29 -33.50
N LEU A 210 -8.86 1.66 -32.56
CA LEU A 210 -8.35 0.28 -32.67
C LEU A 210 -9.32 -0.68 -31.99
N HIS A 211 -9.44 -1.89 -32.54
CA HIS A 211 -10.24 -2.95 -31.95
C HIS A 211 -9.35 -3.88 -31.11
N PHE A 212 -9.66 -3.99 -29.81
CA PHE A 212 -8.99 -4.92 -28.89
C PHE A 212 -9.58 -6.32 -29.07
N THR A 213 -8.72 -7.30 -29.35
CA THR A 213 -9.13 -8.70 -29.50
C THR A 213 -8.36 -9.55 -28.50
N ASP A 214 -9.06 -10.15 -27.52
CA ASP A 214 -8.43 -10.89 -26.43
C ASP A 214 -7.45 -11.97 -26.93
N GLY A 215 -7.82 -12.79 -27.92
CA GLY A 215 -6.93 -13.82 -28.48
C GLY A 215 -5.69 -13.28 -29.22
N ARG A 216 -5.63 -11.99 -29.55
CA ARG A 216 -4.50 -11.36 -30.24
C ARG A 216 -3.66 -10.49 -29.30
N ASP A 217 -4.32 -9.70 -28.46
CA ASP A 217 -3.77 -8.56 -27.73
C ASP A 217 -3.60 -8.82 -26.23
N LEU A 218 -4.08 -9.96 -25.72
CA LEU A 218 -3.98 -10.35 -24.32
C LEU A 218 -3.39 -11.76 -24.18
N LEU A 219 -2.39 -11.89 -23.32
CA LEU A 219 -1.87 -13.16 -22.82
C LEU A 219 -2.07 -13.19 -21.30
N THR A 220 -3.00 -14.04 -20.85
CA THR A 220 -3.22 -14.23 -19.41
C THR A 220 -2.22 -15.25 -18.86
N VAL A 221 -1.59 -14.89 -17.73
CA VAL A 221 -0.69 -15.76 -16.95
C VAL A 221 -1.34 -16.10 -15.60
N ALA A 222 -0.96 -17.25 -15.03
CA ALA A 222 -1.58 -17.75 -13.80
C ALA A 222 -0.99 -17.08 -12.54
N SER A 223 0.19 -16.48 -12.65
CA SER A 223 0.93 -15.92 -11.52
C SER A 223 1.65 -14.62 -11.88
N PHE A 224 2.16 -13.93 -10.85
CA PHE A 224 3.06 -12.79 -11.01
C PHE A 224 4.53 -13.21 -11.23
N SER A 225 4.79 -14.49 -11.49
CA SER A 225 6.15 -15.01 -11.67
C SER A 225 6.74 -14.56 -13.00
N ALA A 226 7.97 -14.05 -12.95
CA ALA A 226 8.74 -13.72 -14.14
C ALA A 226 8.99 -14.96 -15.01
N ARG A 227 9.26 -16.12 -14.38
CA ARG A 227 9.53 -17.37 -15.09
C ARG A 227 8.31 -17.89 -15.85
N ASP A 228 7.16 -17.97 -15.18
CA ASP A 228 5.89 -18.40 -15.80
C ASP A 228 5.54 -17.49 -16.99
N SER A 229 5.74 -16.18 -16.82
CA SER A 229 5.46 -15.21 -17.87
C SER A 229 6.44 -15.30 -19.04
N GLU A 230 7.72 -15.52 -18.79
CA GLU A 230 8.73 -15.76 -19.83
C GLU A 230 8.40 -17.01 -20.64
N GLU A 231 8.08 -18.13 -19.97
CA GLU A 231 7.68 -19.38 -20.61
C GLU A 231 6.43 -19.18 -21.50
N ARG A 232 5.38 -18.55 -20.97
CA ARG A 232 4.12 -18.30 -21.71
C ARG A 232 4.29 -17.33 -22.88
N VAL A 233 5.12 -16.30 -22.73
CA VAL A 233 5.47 -15.40 -23.84
C VAL A 233 6.25 -16.15 -24.91
N GLY A 234 7.19 -17.01 -24.52
CA GLY A 234 7.95 -17.87 -25.43
C GLY A 234 7.04 -18.74 -26.28
N GLU A 235 6.13 -19.49 -25.64
CA GLU A 235 5.13 -20.31 -26.32
C GLU A 235 4.27 -19.50 -27.31
N TRP A 236 3.84 -18.30 -26.90
CA TRP A 236 3.06 -17.40 -27.76
C TRP A 236 3.86 -16.93 -28.98
N LEU A 237 5.15 -16.61 -28.81
CA LEU A 237 6.03 -16.21 -29.91
C LEU A 237 6.27 -17.35 -30.89
N ASP A 238 6.51 -18.57 -30.38
CA ASP A 238 6.77 -19.74 -31.21
C ASP A 238 5.53 -20.15 -32.03
N ALA A 239 4.34 -20.13 -31.42
CA ALA A 239 3.08 -20.38 -32.13
C ALA A 239 2.86 -19.38 -33.29
N ARG A 240 3.37 -18.15 -33.17
CA ARG A 240 3.29 -17.13 -34.24
C ARG A 240 4.42 -17.22 -35.26
N ARG A 241 5.59 -17.75 -34.90
CA ARG A 241 6.67 -18.06 -35.85
C ARG A 241 6.26 -19.17 -36.81
N VAL A 242 5.57 -20.20 -36.34
CA VAL A 242 5.01 -21.27 -37.18
C VAL A 242 3.99 -20.71 -38.20
N ASN A 243 3.22 -19.69 -37.82
CA ASN A 243 2.28 -19.00 -38.72
C ASN A 243 2.94 -17.95 -39.66
N ARG A 244 4.21 -17.58 -39.44
CA ARG A 244 4.92 -16.54 -40.24
C ARG A 244 5.39 -16.99 -41.63
N CYS A 245 5.14 -18.24 -42.04
CA CYS A 245 5.23 -18.60 -43.47
C CYS A 245 4.21 -17.83 -44.33
N GLN A 246 3.30 -17.05 -43.72
CA GLN A 246 2.41 -16.12 -44.40
C GLN A 246 2.38 -14.73 -43.70
N ARG A 247 3.21 -13.81 -44.20
CA ARG A 247 3.15 -12.33 -44.09
C ARG A 247 3.61 -11.60 -42.80
N HIS A 248 4.59 -10.72 -43.04
CA HIS A 248 4.94 -9.40 -42.46
C HIS A 248 5.39 -9.30 -40.98
N PHE A 249 6.42 -8.48 -40.80
CA PHE A 249 7.11 -8.16 -39.54
C PHE A 249 6.16 -7.58 -38.49
N TRP A 250 6.04 -8.25 -37.34
CA TRP A 250 5.41 -7.72 -36.13
C TRP A 250 6.52 -7.30 -35.16
N SER A 251 6.55 -6.02 -34.78
CA SER A 251 7.17 -5.56 -33.53
C SER A 251 6.12 -5.75 -32.42
N ALA A 252 6.25 -6.80 -31.62
CA ALA A 252 5.44 -6.96 -30.42
C ALA A 252 6.21 -6.35 -29.26
N GLU A 253 5.68 -5.28 -28.67
CA GLU A 253 6.15 -4.79 -27.39
C GLU A 253 5.27 -5.34 -26.28
N ILE A 254 5.93 -5.85 -25.24
CA ILE A 254 5.30 -6.46 -24.09
C ILE A 254 5.15 -5.37 -23.04
N LEU A 255 3.90 -5.01 -22.73
CA LEU A 255 3.60 -4.28 -21.51
C LEU A 255 3.77 -5.24 -20.33
N TRP A 256 5.02 -5.33 -19.88
CA TRP A 256 5.41 -6.02 -18.66
C TRP A 256 5.52 -4.95 -17.57
N SER A 257 4.97 -5.23 -16.39
CA SER A 257 5.26 -4.46 -15.18
C SER A 257 6.25 -5.26 -14.34
N PRO A 258 7.55 -5.30 -14.69
CA PRO A 258 8.54 -5.77 -13.73
C PRO A 258 8.66 -4.65 -12.70
N GLY A 259 8.49 -4.96 -11.42
CA GLY A 259 9.35 -4.24 -10.51
C GLY A 259 10.77 -4.72 -10.76
N ARG A 260 11.62 -3.80 -11.18
CA ARG A 260 13.05 -3.82 -10.89
C ARG A 260 13.33 -2.60 -10.05
#